data_AF-A0A925B9A0-F1
#
_entry.id   AF-A0A925B9A0-F1
#
_cell.length_a   1.000
_cell.length_b   1.000
_cell.length_c   1.000
_cell.angle_alpha   90.00
_cell.angle_beta   90.00
_cell.angle_gamma   90.00
#
_symmetry.space_group_name_H-M   'P 1'
#
loop_
_entity.id
_entity.type
_entity.pdbx_description
1 polymer ?
#
loop_
_entity_poly.entity_id
_entity_poly.type
_entity_poly.pdbx_seq_one_letter_code
_entity_poly.pdbx_strand_id
1 'polypeptide(L)'
;MRALNVAAFSALLALVGAARAAGDVSVEAIRREEGLEVTSRALLDAPLELIWQTLTDYGRLAEFIPGMRRSRVTGRRGAAVIVEQSGEARFLFMTYPIEVTL
;
A
#
# COMPACT_ATOMS: atom_id res chain seq x y z
N MET A 1 27.04 -0.22 -40.49
CA MET A 1 27.41 -0.92 -39.23
C MET A 1 26.45 -0.43 -38.15
N ARG A 2 25.19 -0.88 -38.15
CA ARG A 2 24.66 -2.07 -37.42
C ARG A 2 24.77 -1.96 -35.90
N ALA A 3 23.70 -1.41 -35.32
CA ALA A 3 23.04 -1.81 -34.07
C ALA A 3 23.90 -2.58 -33.06
N LEU A 4 24.61 -1.84 -32.22
CA LEU A 4 25.25 -2.37 -31.02
C LEU A 4 25.05 -1.31 -29.93
N ASN A 5 23.91 -1.35 -29.22
CA ASN A 5 23.68 -0.66 -27.93
C ASN A 5 22.27 -0.88 -27.33
N VAL A 6 21.48 -1.84 -27.81
CA VAL A 6 20.14 -2.13 -27.24
C VAL A 6 20.18 -3.24 -26.17
N ALA A 7 21.29 -3.94 -25.99
CA ALA A 7 21.36 -5.13 -25.13
C ALA A 7 21.59 -4.86 -23.64
N ALA A 8 21.93 -3.63 -23.22
CA ALA A 8 22.34 -3.37 -21.83
C ALA A 8 21.21 -2.91 -20.90
N PHE A 9 20.03 -2.53 -21.44
CA PHE A 9 18.93 -2.03 -20.60
C PHE A 9 17.98 -3.13 -20.08
N SER A 10 18.08 -4.34 -20.64
CA SER A 10 17.17 -5.45 -20.31
C SER A 10 17.57 -6.23 -19.05
N ALA A 11 18.76 -6.01 -18.50
CA ALA A 11 19.29 -6.83 -17.40
C ALA A 11 18.91 -6.31 -15.99
N LEU A 12 18.33 -5.11 -15.87
CA LEU A 12 17.98 -4.53 -14.56
C LEU A 12 16.55 -4.85 -14.09
N LEU A 13 15.77 -5.63 -14.85
CA LEU A 13 14.44 -6.10 -14.43
C LEU A 13 14.45 -7.42 -13.66
N ALA A 14 15.62 -8.05 -13.44
CA ALA A 14 15.71 -9.36 -12.81
C ALA A 14 15.83 -9.34 -11.27
N LEU A 15 15.84 -8.16 -10.64
CA LEU A 15 15.92 -8.02 -9.18
C LEU A 15 14.64 -7.45 -8.52
N VAL A 16 13.52 -7.41 -9.25
CA VAL A 16 12.22 -7.40 -8.59
C VAL A 16 12.04 -8.80 -8.01
N GLY A 17 12.33 -8.92 -6.70
CA GLY A 17 12.12 -10.14 -5.94
C GLY A 17 10.74 -10.71 -6.27
N ALA A 18 10.63 -12.03 -6.31
CA ALA A 18 9.38 -12.73 -6.56
C ALA A 18 8.31 -12.21 -5.60
N ALA A 19 7.57 -11.20 -6.05
CA ALA A 19 6.29 -10.86 -5.49
C ALA A 19 5.49 -12.14 -5.70
N ARG A 20 5.22 -12.86 -4.60
CA ARG A 20 4.15 -13.84 -4.62
C ARG A 20 2.98 -13.11 -5.25
N ALA A 21 2.50 -13.61 -6.39
CA ALA A 21 1.29 -13.07 -7.00
C ALA A 21 0.24 -13.05 -5.88
N ALA A 22 -0.09 -11.85 -5.40
CA ALA A 22 -1.27 -11.68 -4.59
C ALA A 22 -2.40 -12.18 -5.49
N GLY A 23 -3.20 -13.15 -5.02
CA GLY A 23 -4.30 -13.69 -5.82
C GLY A 23 -5.12 -12.56 -6.43
N ASP A 24 -5.56 -12.71 -7.67
CA ASP A 24 -6.22 -11.70 -8.53
C ASP A 24 -6.57 -10.39 -7.81
N VAL A 25 -5.58 -9.49 -7.69
CA VAL A 25 -5.81 -8.13 -7.19
C VAL A 25 -6.15 -7.27 -8.38
N SER A 26 -7.35 -6.70 -8.39
CA SER A 26 -7.74 -5.66 -9.35
C SER A 26 -7.67 -4.29 -8.69
N VAL A 27 -7.09 -3.33 -9.41
CA VAL A 27 -7.01 -1.94 -8.99
C VAL A 27 -7.54 -1.07 -10.12
N GLU A 28 -8.53 -0.25 -9.81
CA GLU A 28 -9.11 0.74 -10.70
C GLU A 28 -8.93 2.12 -10.07
N ALA A 29 -8.39 3.07 -10.84
CA ALA A 29 -8.17 4.42 -10.37
C ALA A 29 -8.85 5.40 -11.31
N ILE A 30 -9.80 6.19 -10.79
CA ILE A 30 -10.56 7.18 -11.55
C ILE A 30 -10.24 8.57 -11.00
N ARG A 31 -9.76 9.44 -11.87
CA ARG A 31 -9.57 10.86 -11.52
C ARG A 31 -10.94 11.55 -11.46
N ARG A 32 -11.22 12.16 -10.31
CA ARG A 32 -12.37 13.04 -10.05
C ARG A 32 -11.88 14.48 -9.91
N GLU A 33 -12.80 15.44 -9.87
CA GLU A 33 -12.44 16.87 -9.71
C GLU A 33 -11.69 17.11 -8.39
N GLU A 34 -12.11 16.47 -7.30
CA GLU A 34 -11.56 16.66 -5.97
C GLU A 34 -10.42 15.69 -5.61
N GLY A 35 -10.07 14.73 -6.48
CA GLY A 35 -9.06 13.75 -6.13
C GLY A 35 -8.97 12.52 -7.04
N LEU A 36 -8.37 11.46 -6.48
CA LEU A 36 -8.27 10.15 -7.12
C LEU A 36 -9.12 9.16 -6.33
N GLU A 37 -10.12 8.59 -6.98
CA GLU A 37 -10.89 7.47 -6.44
C GLU A 37 -10.17 6.18 -6.81
N VAL A 38 -9.77 5.39 -5.81
CA VAL A 38 -9.06 4.12 -6.02
C VAL A 38 -9.90 2.97 -5.46
N THR A 39 -10.34 2.07 -6.34
CA THR A 39 -11.03 0.85 -5.97
C THR A 39 -10.08 -0.33 -6.11
N SER A 40 -9.82 -1.02 -4.99
CA SER A 40 -9.00 -2.25 -4.97
C SER A 40 -9.86 -3.44 -4.56
N ARG A 41 -9.73 -4.58 -5.25
CA ARG A 41 -10.41 -5.84 -4.90
C ARG A 41 -9.41 -6.97 -4.92
N ALA A 42 -9.51 -7.88 -3.97
CA ALA A 42 -8.70 -9.09 -3.89
C ALA A 42 -9.56 -10.25 -3.39
N LEU A 43 -9.28 -11.46 -3.87
CA LEU A 43 -9.83 -12.70 -3.32
C LEU A 43 -8.82 -13.29 -2.34
N LEU A 44 -9.25 -13.50 -1.09
CA LEU A 44 -8.42 -14.02 -0.02
C LEU A 44 -8.98 -15.36 0.45
N ASP A 45 -8.12 -16.38 0.48
CA ASP A 45 -8.42 -17.65 1.13
C ASP A 45 -8.11 -17.54 2.63
N ALA A 46 -9.00 -16.85 3.35
CA ALA A 46 -8.87 -16.63 4.78
C ALA A 46 -10.26 -16.45 5.44
N PRO A 47 -10.42 -16.81 6.73
CA PRO A 47 -11.65 -16.55 7.45
C PRO A 47 -11.98 -15.05 7.52
N LEU A 48 -13.25 -14.70 7.33
CA LEU A 48 -13.73 -13.31 7.40
C LEU A 48 -13.34 -12.62 8.72
N GLU A 49 -13.41 -13.34 9.83
CA GLU A 49 -13.03 -12.81 11.14
C GLU A 49 -11.56 -12.40 11.19
N LEU A 50 -10.66 -13.23 10.65
CA LEU A 50 -9.23 -12.92 10.58
C LEU A 50 -8.95 -11.70 9.70
N ILE A 51 -9.63 -11.61 8.56
CA ILE A 51 -9.54 -10.45 7.66
C ILE A 51 -9.97 -9.20 8.42
N TRP A 52 -11.13 -9.24 9.08
CA TRP A 52 -11.66 -8.09 9.82
C TRP A 52 -10.76 -7.68 11.00
N GLN A 53 -10.29 -8.65 11.79
CA GLN A 53 -9.35 -8.39 12.88
C GLN A 53 -8.06 -7.74 12.37
N THR A 54 -7.53 -8.20 11.23
CA THR A 54 -6.32 -7.62 10.64
C THR A 54 -6.56 -6.19 10.15
N LEU A 55 -7.67 -5.93 9.45
CA LEU A 55 -8.00 -4.60 8.92
C LEU A 55 -8.35 -3.58 10.01
N THR A 56 -8.82 -4.04 11.17
CA THR A 56 -9.25 -3.17 12.28
C THR A 56 -8.26 -3.15 13.45
N ASP A 57 -7.14 -3.87 13.37
CA ASP A 57 -6.01 -3.74 14.30
C ASP A 57 -5.23 -2.46 14.01
N TYR A 58 -5.89 -1.33 14.26
CA TYR A 58 -5.35 0.01 14.01
C TYR A 58 -4.02 0.28 14.74
N GLY A 59 -3.72 -0.42 15.83
CA GLY A 59 -2.46 -0.27 16.55
C GLY A 59 -1.27 -0.93 15.87
N ARG A 60 -1.52 -1.88 14.95
CA ARG A 60 -0.49 -2.72 14.33
C ARG A 60 -0.44 -2.60 12.82
N LEU A 61 -1.17 -1.66 12.22
CA LEU A 61 -1.14 -1.43 10.77
C LEU A 61 0.27 -1.20 10.21
N ALA A 62 1.16 -0.58 10.99
CA ALA A 62 2.55 -0.35 10.58
C ALA A 62 3.37 -1.64 10.42
N GLU A 63 2.92 -2.78 10.95
CA GLU A 63 3.61 -4.08 10.80
C GLU A 63 3.46 -4.65 9.38
N PHE A 64 2.41 -4.26 8.64
CA PHE A 64 2.12 -4.87 7.35
C PHE A 64 1.77 -3.88 6.23
N ILE A 65 1.44 -2.62 6.52
CA ILE A 65 1.21 -1.60 5.47
C ILE A 65 2.56 -1.05 4.98
N PRO A 66 2.92 -1.24 3.70
CA PRO A 66 4.17 -0.72 3.15
C PRO A 66 4.25 0.81 3.26
N GLY A 67 5.41 1.31 3.69
CA GLY A 67 5.65 2.75 3.83
C GLY A 67 5.05 3.37 5.10
N MET A 68 4.22 2.65 5.87
CA MET A 68 3.74 3.13 7.16
C MET A 68 4.82 2.93 8.24
N ARG A 69 5.10 3.99 9.00
CA ARG A 69 6.09 4.02 10.08
C ARG A 69 5.46 3.89 11.46
N ARG A 70 4.29 4.49 11.68
CA ARG A 70 3.54 4.42 12.95
C ARG A 70 2.06 4.34 12.68
N SER A 71 1.35 3.56 13.48
CA SER A 71 -0.11 3.67 13.64
C SER A 71 -0.44 3.48 15.12
N ARG A 72 -1.18 4.41 15.71
CA ARG A 72 -1.48 4.41 17.14
C ARG A 72 -2.90 4.85 17.38
N VAL A 73 -3.64 4.06 18.16
CA VAL A 73 -4.95 4.48 18.69
C VAL A 73 -4.73 5.53 19.77
N THR A 74 -5.33 6.71 19.61
CA THR A 74 -5.23 7.82 20.58
C THR A 74 -6.54 8.10 21.30
N GLY A 75 -7.66 7.61 20.78
CA GLY A 75 -8.96 7.76 21.43
C GLY A 75 -10.02 6.82 20.88
N ARG A 76 -11.12 6.70 21.60
CA ARG A 76 -12.34 5.99 21.17
C ARG A 76 -13.56 6.84 21.53
N ARG A 77 -14.48 6.99 20.59
CA ARG A 77 -15.75 7.73 20.75
C ARG A 77 -16.89 6.90 20.20
N GLY A 78 -17.58 6.17 21.09
CA GLY A 78 -18.61 5.22 20.67
C GLY A 78 -18.03 4.16 19.72
N ALA A 79 -18.59 4.09 18.50
CA ALA A 79 -18.10 3.20 17.45
C ALA A 79 -16.87 3.73 16.68
N ALA A 80 -16.46 4.97 16.91
CA ALA A 80 -15.31 5.57 16.23
C ALA A 80 -14.01 5.35 17.02
N VAL A 81 -12.92 5.11 16.30
CA VAL A 81 -11.56 5.03 16.84
C VAL A 81 -10.76 6.17 16.23
N ILE A 82 -10.05 6.92 17.07
CA ILE A 82 -9.13 7.96 16.62
C ILE A 82 -7.74 7.35 16.51
N VAL A 83 -7.10 7.55 15.36
CA VAL A 83 -5.79 6.98 15.06
C VAL A 83 -4.82 8.06 14.59
N GLU A 84 -3.61 8.04 15.11
CA GLU A 84 -2.48 8.81 14.59
C GLU A 84 -1.59 7.90 13.77
N GLN A 85 -1.26 8.32 12.55
CA GLN A 85 -0.46 7.55 11.62
C GLN A 85 0.65 8.39 11.01
N SER A 86 1.80 7.76 10.83
CA SER A 86 2.93 8.36 10.10
C SER A 86 3.55 7.39 9.13
N GLY A 87 4.15 7.91 8.06
CA GLY A 87 4.77 7.10 7.02
C GLY A 87 5.37 7.91 5.88
N GLU A 88 5.71 7.23 4.80
CA GLU A 88 6.30 7.79 3.60
C GLU A 88 5.67 7.15 2.35
N ALA A 89 5.18 7.98 1.44
CA ALA A 89 4.89 7.56 0.07
C ALA A 89 6.14 7.70 -0.79
N ARG A 90 6.49 6.65 -1.54
CA ARG A 90 7.67 6.65 -2.42
C ARG A 90 7.25 6.46 -3.87
N PHE A 91 7.77 7.30 -4.75
CA PHE A 91 7.60 7.17 -6.19
C PHE A 91 8.90 7.56 -6.90
N LEU A 92 9.52 6.60 -7.58
CA LEU A 92 10.87 6.73 -8.15
C LEU A 92 11.87 7.19 -7.07
N PHE A 93 12.48 8.37 -7.23
CA PHE A 93 13.40 8.98 -6.28
C PHE A 93 12.73 9.97 -5.31
N MET A 94 11.42 10.18 -5.44
CA MET A 94 10.66 11.11 -4.60
C MET A 94 10.11 10.37 -3.38
N THR A 95 10.27 10.99 -2.22
CA THR A 95 9.69 10.53 -0.95
C THR A 95 8.85 11.64 -0.36
N TYR A 96 7.61 11.34 -0.01
CA TYR A 96 6.66 12.29 0.57
C TYR A 96 6.25 11.81 1.97
N PRO A 97 6.52 12.58 3.03
CA PRO A 97 6.12 12.22 4.38
C PRO A 97 4.61 12.36 4.55
N ILE A 98 4.01 11.42 5.28
CA ILE A 98 2.60 11.44 5.65
C ILE A 98 2.52 11.46 7.17
N GLU A 99 1.76 12.41 7.71
CA GLU A 99 1.42 12.51 9.13
C GLU A 99 -0.07 12.88 9.18
N VAL A 100 -0.91 12.02 9.78
CA VAL A 100 -2.35 12.21 9.80
C VAL A 100 -2.97 11.72 11.11
N THR A 101 -4.01 12.42 11.55
CA THR A 101 -4.92 11.98 12.61
C THR A 101 -6.31 11.82 12.03
N LEU A 102 -6.90 10.64 12.18
CA LEU A 102 -8.23 10.26 11.65
C LEU A 102 -9.15 9.90 12.81
#